data_AF-A0A925GGL3-F1
#
_entry.id   AF-A0A925GGL3-F1
#
_cell.length_a   1.000
_cell.length_b   1.000
_cell.length_c   1.000
_cell.angle_alpha   90.00
_cell.angle_beta   90.00
_cell.angle_gamma   90.00
#
_symmetry.space_group_name_H-M   'P 1'
#
loop_
_entity.id
_entity.type
_entity.pdbx_description
1 polymer ?
#
loop_
_entity_poly.entity_id
_entity_poly.type
_entity_poly.pdbx_seq_one_letter_code
_entity_poly.pdbx_strand_id
1 'polypeptide(L)'
;MTPLQELLSLRATVSPAEVLLQLEEGLSSDPSQSGAGADVHRLVLDYFKLNRWAGDRSFAAAFKKYPATAEALRALCVAHGLTEVAALMQSLQDGAARPTGAFKAGLHIEAQKLEGQPDKAGVLAGLQGFASAAFASPGHEAEMELSLAWGAIEDCLLDQLAPFSEVIAFNWGPQERLKREKAAAVQSALAASSAIQMLAAFFTDESPHVLAQASEWDISHEGATADVVSIPVQAFGPKSAFPAHWALELGKHPAAAQLLAVYSQINGAALFCTDPHDTFSAGLLLLPAEQWDEAREEVLDWLTAVDFQDDPSELPDWVQSAIPFGKIPGDASYWMLPVEGPYAGKVLLSNDDISAETFRYADFDTFIATLRLQPEAIIGSGGYISYLSEGGRFNLYPVGYQTSANP
;
A
#
# COMPACT_ATOMS: atom_id res chain seq x y z
N MET A 1 16.36 -4.33 19.69
CA MET A 1 16.10 -4.69 18.30
C MET A 1 16.62 -3.56 17.42
N THR A 2 17.58 -3.82 16.53
CA THR A 2 18.08 -2.83 15.56
C THR A 2 17.06 -2.64 14.44
N PRO A 3 17.11 -1.54 13.65
CA PRO A 3 16.24 -1.35 12.48
C PRO A 3 16.33 -2.51 11.48
N LEU A 4 17.51 -3.12 11.35
CA LEU A 4 17.71 -4.26 10.45
C LEU A 4 17.09 -5.54 11.00
N GLN A 5 17.20 -5.80 12.30
CA GLN A 5 16.49 -6.92 12.94
C GLN A 5 14.97 -6.78 12.77
N GLU A 6 14.46 -5.54 12.90
CA GLU A 6 13.06 -5.24 12.64
C GLU A 6 12.66 -5.54 11.19
N LEU A 7 13.42 -5.04 10.20
CA LEU A 7 13.17 -5.33 8.78
C LEU A 7 13.16 -6.84 8.49
N LEU A 8 14.14 -7.58 9.00
CA LEU A 8 14.23 -9.03 8.77
C LEU A 8 13.10 -9.81 9.45
N SER A 9 12.50 -9.29 10.51
CA SER A 9 11.35 -9.93 11.16
C SER A 9 10.11 -9.95 10.25
N LEU A 10 10.03 -9.06 9.26
CA LEU A 10 8.93 -8.99 8.30
C LEU A 10 8.94 -10.17 7.30
N ARG A 11 10.05 -10.90 7.16
CA ARG A 11 10.17 -12.06 6.26
C ARG A 11 9.10 -13.13 6.47
N ALA A 12 8.47 -13.18 7.63
CA ALA A 12 7.37 -14.09 7.92
C ALA A 12 6.06 -13.72 7.20
N THR A 13 5.90 -12.48 6.76
CA THR A 13 4.64 -11.92 6.26
C THR A 13 4.76 -11.21 4.91
N VAL A 14 5.97 -10.94 4.42
CA VAL A 14 6.21 -10.28 3.12
C VAL A 14 7.20 -11.06 2.26
N SER A 15 7.19 -10.80 0.95
CA SER A 15 8.11 -11.45 0.01
C SER A 15 9.58 -11.04 0.24
N PRO A 16 10.58 -11.89 -0.11
CA PRO A 16 11.99 -11.53 -0.02
C PRO A 16 12.35 -10.27 -0.83
N ALA A 17 11.74 -10.10 -2.00
CA ALA A 17 11.92 -8.94 -2.86
C ALA A 17 11.52 -7.62 -2.17
N GLU A 18 10.39 -7.62 -1.45
CA GLU A 18 9.94 -6.44 -0.68
C GLU A 18 10.91 -6.09 0.46
N VAL A 19 11.43 -7.10 1.16
CA VAL A 19 12.46 -6.90 2.21
C VAL A 19 13.74 -6.32 1.60
N LEU A 20 14.17 -6.84 0.46
CA LEU A 20 15.38 -6.38 -0.22
C LEU A 20 15.23 -4.98 -0.79
N LEU A 21 14.05 -4.56 -1.23
CA LEU A 21 13.80 -3.19 -1.66
C LEU A 21 14.01 -2.19 -0.50
N GLN A 22 13.45 -2.49 0.67
CA GLN A 22 13.65 -1.68 1.88
C GLN A 22 15.11 -1.70 2.33
N LEU A 23 15.77 -2.85 2.17
CA LEU A 23 17.20 -2.98 2.46
C LEU A 23 18.02 -2.10 1.51
N GLU A 24 17.73 -2.08 0.21
CA GLU A 24 18.45 -1.27 -0.78
C GLU A 24 18.40 0.24 -0.46
N GLU A 25 17.24 0.74 -0.03
CA GLU A 25 17.10 2.15 0.33
C GLU A 25 17.83 2.53 1.62
N GLY A 26 17.98 1.58 2.54
CA GLY A 26 18.45 1.84 3.90
C GLY A 26 19.87 1.38 4.24
N LEU A 27 20.44 0.51 3.41
CA LEU A 27 21.77 -0.04 3.62
C LEU A 27 22.85 1.03 3.34
N SER A 28 23.80 1.17 4.27
CA SER A 28 24.91 2.13 4.10
C SER A 28 25.71 1.83 2.83
N SER A 29 26.22 2.85 2.14
CA SER A 29 27.08 2.63 0.96
C SER A 29 28.51 2.22 1.32
N ASP A 30 28.86 2.22 2.60
CA ASP A 30 30.19 1.90 3.12
C ASP A 30 30.18 0.62 3.98
N PRO A 31 30.57 -0.53 3.40
CA PRO A 31 30.65 -1.80 4.14
C PRO A 31 31.57 -1.81 5.35
N SER A 32 32.55 -0.91 5.42
CA SER A 32 33.50 -0.88 6.53
C SER A 32 32.84 -0.55 7.87
N GLN A 33 31.66 0.11 7.83
CA GLN A 33 30.86 0.42 9.01
C GLN A 33 30.21 -0.81 9.64
N SER A 34 30.17 -1.95 8.94
CA SER A 34 29.50 -3.17 9.42
C SER A 34 30.39 -4.12 10.22
N GLY A 35 31.65 -3.78 10.48
CA GLY A 35 32.58 -4.59 11.26
C GLY A 35 32.65 -6.04 10.76
N ALA A 36 32.28 -7.01 11.60
CA ALA A 36 32.28 -8.43 11.26
C ALA A 36 31.31 -8.80 10.11
N GLY A 37 30.30 -7.98 9.83
CA GLY A 37 29.35 -8.18 8.73
C GLY A 37 29.75 -7.51 7.41
N ALA A 38 30.96 -6.94 7.29
CA ALA A 38 31.38 -6.16 6.13
C ALA A 38 31.35 -6.93 4.80
N ASP A 39 31.71 -8.22 4.81
CA ASP A 39 31.72 -9.04 3.60
C ASP A 39 30.31 -9.37 3.11
N VAL A 40 29.40 -9.70 4.03
CA VAL A 40 27.98 -9.94 3.72
C VAL A 40 27.32 -8.64 3.24
N HIS A 41 27.60 -7.53 3.91
CA HIS A 41 27.13 -6.21 3.47
C HIS A 41 27.61 -5.91 2.04
N ARG A 42 28.90 -6.12 1.73
CA ARG A 42 29.42 -5.92 0.37
C ARG A 42 28.72 -6.80 -0.66
N LEU A 43 28.50 -8.08 -0.35
CA LEU A 43 27.78 -9.00 -1.23
C LEU A 43 26.37 -8.48 -1.57
N VAL A 44 25.65 -7.94 -0.59
CA VAL A 44 24.30 -7.38 -0.78
C VAL A 44 24.32 -6.13 -1.65
N LEU A 45 25.27 -5.21 -1.45
CA LEU A 45 25.43 -4.04 -2.32
C LEU A 45 25.78 -4.44 -3.76
N ASP A 46 26.58 -5.47 -3.94
CA ASP A 46 26.94 -5.97 -5.27
C ASP A 46 25.77 -6.72 -5.91
N TYR A 47 24.97 -7.43 -5.12
CA TYR A 47 23.71 -8.02 -5.56
C TYR A 47 22.78 -6.96 -6.16
N PHE A 48 22.55 -5.81 -5.50
CA PHE A 48 21.67 -4.77 -6.04
C PHE A 48 22.13 -4.25 -7.42
N LYS A 49 23.44 -4.08 -7.63
CA LYS A 49 23.99 -3.69 -8.94
C LYS A 49 23.72 -4.74 -10.01
N LEU A 50 23.91 -6.02 -9.65
CA LEU A 50 23.65 -7.14 -10.54
C LEU A 50 22.16 -7.24 -10.87
N ASN A 51 21.29 -7.17 -9.86
CA ASN A 51 19.85 -7.30 -10.00
C ASN A 51 19.26 -6.22 -10.91
N ARG A 52 19.67 -4.95 -10.71
CA ARG A 52 19.26 -3.83 -11.57
C ARG A 52 19.66 -4.07 -13.03
N TRP A 53 20.88 -4.54 -13.27
CA TRP A 53 21.35 -4.86 -14.62
C TRP A 53 20.60 -6.04 -15.24
N ALA A 54 20.24 -7.04 -14.43
CA ALA A 54 19.44 -8.17 -14.88
C ALA A 54 18.03 -7.71 -15.31
N GLY A 55 17.38 -6.87 -14.49
CA GLY A 55 16.06 -6.27 -14.81
C GLY A 55 16.07 -5.40 -16.07
N ASP A 56 17.13 -4.61 -16.28
CA ASP A 56 17.26 -3.74 -17.45
C ASP A 56 17.61 -4.49 -18.75
N ARG A 57 18.23 -5.68 -18.64
CA ARG A 57 18.85 -6.39 -19.77
C ARG A 57 18.51 -7.88 -19.76
N SER A 58 19.26 -8.64 -18.97
CA SER A 58 19.11 -10.09 -18.76
C SER A 58 20.12 -10.58 -17.70
N PHE A 59 19.88 -11.73 -17.08
CA PHE A 59 20.82 -12.37 -16.16
C PHE A 59 22.14 -12.71 -16.85
N ALA A 60 22.13 -13.25 -18.07
CA ALA A 60 23.37 -13.54 -18.80
C ALA A 60 24.24 -12.27 -18.99
N ALA A 61 23.61 -11.14 -19.30
CA ALA A 61 24.31 -9.86 -19.42
C ALA A 61 24.84 -9.37 -18.06
N ALA A 62 24.04 -9.53 -17.00
CA ALA A 62 24.42 -9.15 -15.64
C ALA A 62 25.58 -10.01 -15.11
N PHE A 63 25.55 -11.32 -15.32
CA PHE A 63 26.61 -12.24 -14.91
C PHE A 63 27.92 -11.98 -15.64
N LYS A 64 27.86 -11.63 -16.92
CA LYS A 64 29.05 -11.19 -17.66
C LYS A 64 29.61 -9.87 -17.14
N LYS A 65 28.74 -8.94 -16.70
CA LYS A 65 29.13 -7.64 -16.16
C LYS A 65 29.69 -7.73 -14.73
N TYR A 66 29.12 -8.61 -13.90
CA TYR A 66 29.41 -8.80 -12.48
C TYR A 66 29.76 -10.26 -12.16
N PRO A 67 30.85 -10.81 -12.74
CA PRO A 67 31.14 -12.25 -12.65
C PRO A 67 31.47 -12.70 -11.22
N ALA A 68 32.15 -11.86 -10.42
CA ALA A 68 32.49 -12.18 -9.04
C ALA A 68 31.23 -12.27 -8.15
N THR A 69 30.28 -11.36 -8.33
CA THR A 69 29.00 -11.37 -7.62
C THR A 69 28.18 -12.60 -8.01
N ALA A 70 28.08 -12.89 -9.31
CA ALA A 70 27.35 -14.05 -9.80
C ALA A 70 27.94 -15.36 -9.25
N GLU A 71 29.27 -15.48 -9.16
CA GLU A 71 29.94 -16.62 -8.54
C GLU A 71 29.67 -16.73 -7.03
N ALA A 72 29.67 -15.61 -6.30
CA ALA A 72 29.34 -15.60 -4.88
C ALA A 72 27.88 -16.03 -4.62
N LEU A 73 26.93 -15.53 -5.42
CA LEU A 73 25.52 -15.92 -5.35
C LEU A 73 25.33 -17.40 -5.71
N ARG A 74 26.06 -17.91 -6.71
CA ARG A 74 26.05 -19.33 -7.08
C ARG A 74 26.59 -20.21 -5.95
N ALA A 75 27.69 -19.81 -5.33
CA ALA A 75 28.26 -20.52 -4.17
C ALA A 75 27.27 -20.53 -2.99
N LEU A 76 26.56 -19.42 -2.78
CA LEU A 76 25.50 -19.31 -1.78
C LEU A 76 24.34 -20.28 -2.07
N CYS A 77 23.87 -20.35 -3.32
CA CYS A 77 22.87 -21.32 -3.75
C CYS A 77 23.29 -22.76 -3.44
N VAL A 78 24.54 -23.13 -3.76
CA VAL A 78 25.09 -24.46 -3.45
C VAL A 78 25.10 -24.72 -1.94
N ALA A 79 25.51 -23.74 -1.14
CA ALA A 79 25.55 -23.86 0.31
C ALA A 79 24.17 -24.06 0.95
N HIS A 80 23.09 -23.65 0.27
CA HIS A 80 21.70 -23.79 0.73
C HIS A 80 20.94 -24.90 -0.02
N GLY A 81 21.63 -25.74 -0.79
CA GLY A 81 21.03 -26.88 -1.48
C GLY A 81 20.24 -26.51 -2.74
N LEU A 82 20.30 -25.27 -3.21
CA LEU A 82 19.68 -24.81 -4.46
C LEU A 82 20.51 -25.21 -5.69
N THR A 83 20.79 -26.50 -5.84
CA THR A 83 21.73 -27.02 -6.84
C THR A 83 21.26 -26.80 -8.28
N GLU A 84 19.95 -26.86 -8.53
CA GLU A 84 19.37 -26.63 -9.86
C GLU A 84 19.50 -25.15 -10.26
N VAL A 85 19.20 -24.23 -9.33
CA VAL A 85 19.39 -22.78 -9.54
C VAL A 85 20.86 -22.46 -9.79
N ALA A 86 21.77 -23.03 -8.98
CA ALA A 86 23.20 -22.85 -9.17
C ALA A 86 23.69 -23.37 -10.54
N ALA A 87 23.16 -24.51 -11.00
CA ALA A 87 23.47 -25.06 -12.32
C ALA A 87 22.93 -24.19 -13.46
N LEU A 88 21.73 -23.64 -13.29
CA LEU A 88 21.12 -22.72 -14.25
C LEU A 88 21.95 -21.44 -14.38
N MET A 89 22.35 -20.84 -13.26
CA MET A 89 23.25 -19.67 -13.24
C MET A 89 24.57 -19.95 -13.95
N GLN A 90 25.21 -21.10 -13.67
CA GLN A 90 26.45 -21.50 -14.33
C GLN A 90 26.25 -21.61 -15.85
N SER A 91 25.14 -22.20 -16.30
CA SER A 91 24.87 -22.38 -17.73
C SER A 91 24.74 -21.03 -18.47
N LEU A 92 24.13 -20.03 -17.82
CA LEU A 92 24.01 -18.67 -18.35
C LEU A 92 25.37 -17.95 -18.34
N GLN A 93 26.17 -18.12 -17.28
CA GLN A 93 27.55 -17.60 -17.19
C GLN A 93 28.45 -18.15 -18.31
N ASP A 94 28.31 -19.43 -18.63
CA ASP A 94 29.10 -20.11 -19.68
C ASP A 94 28.64 -19.75 -21.09
N GLY A 95 27.53 -18.99 -21.24
CA GLY A 95 26.92 -18.69 -22.53
C GLY A 95 26.28 -19.91 -23.21
N ALA A 96 26.06 -20.99 -22.47
CA ALA A 96 25.49 -22.25 -22.93
C ALA A 96 24.27 -22.59 -22.08
N ALA A 97 23.22 -21.78 -22.19
CA ALA A 97 22.00 -21.89 -21.41
C ALA A 97 21.41 -23.30 -21.45
N ARG A 98 21.17 -23.87 -20.26
CA ARG A 98 20.59 -25.21 -20.05
C ARG A 98 19.42 -25.08 -19.09
N PRO A 99 18.24 -24.67 -19.57
CA PRO A 99 17.03 -24.67 -18.75
C PRO A 99 16.72 -26.09 -18.27
N THR A 100 16.03 -26.18 -17.14
CA THR A 100 15.55 -27.44 -16.57
C THR A 100 14.38 -28.00 -17.36
N GLY A 101 13.59 -27.12 -18.00
CA GLY A 101 12.35 -27.46 -18.69
C GLY A 101 11.15 -27.58 -17.76
N ALA A 102 11.33 -27.36 -16.45
CA ALA A 102 10.28 -27.51 -15.45
C ALA A 102 9.16 -26.48 -15.67
N PHE A 103 9.51 -25.23 -15.96
CA PHE A 103 8.52 -24.18 -16.19
C PHE A 103 7.71 -24.44 -17.46
N LYS A 104 8.38 -24.86 -18.54
CA LYS A 104 7.73 -25.24 -19.79
C LYS A 104 6.77 -26.41 -19.62
N ALA A 105 7.17 -27.43 -18.86
CA ALA A 105 6.30 -28.57 -18.56
C ALA A 105 5.09 -28.15 -17.73
N GLY A 106 5.27 -27.33 -16.71
CA GLY A 106 4.18 -26.80 -15.88
C GLY A 106 3.18 -25.97 -16.69
N LEU A 107 3.66 -25.08 -17.56
CA LEU A 107 2.81 -24.28 -18.43
C LEU A 107 1.99 -25.14 -19.40
N HIS A 108 2.58 -26.23 -19.91
CA HIS A 108 1.86 -27.18 -20.77
C HIS A 108 0.75 -27.92 -20.02
N ILE A 109 1.00 -28.31 -18.76
CA ILE A 109 -0.02 -28.94 -17.90
C ILE A 109 -1.19 -27.98 -17.67
N GLU A 110 -0.93 -26.71 -17.37
CA GLU A 110 -2.00 -25.71 -17.20
C GLU A 110 -2.78 -25.47 -18.50
N ALA A 111 -2.09 -25.35 -19.63
CA ALA A 111 -2.75 -25.22 -20.93
C ALA A 111 -3.70 -26.41 -21.21
N GLN A 112 -3.26 -27.64 -20.92
CA GLN A 112 -4.08 -28.84 -21.09
C GLN A 112 -5.35 -28.84 -20.20
N LYS A 113 -5.29 -28.28 -18.99
CA LYS A 113 -6.47 -28.17 -18.11
C LYS A 113 -7.55 -27.25 -18.69
N LEU A 114 -7.14 -26.25 -19.46
CA LEU A 114 -8.03 -25.26 -20.07
C LEU A 114 -8.56 -25.71 -21.44
N GLU A 115 -8.00 -26.74 -22.04
CA GLU A 115 -8.49 -27.29 -23.31
C GLU A 115 -9.94 -27.78 -23.17
N GLY A 116 -10.81 -27.28 -24.05
CA GLY A 116 -12.23 -27.64 -24.06
C GLY A 116 -13.12 -26.82 -23.13
N GLN A 117 -12.61 -25.81 -22.42
CA GLN A 117 -13.39 -24.85 -21.64
C GLN A 117 -13.68 -23.58 -22.49
N PRO A 118 -14.90 -23.40 -23.05
CA PRO A 118 -15.18 -22.33 -24.01
C PRO A 118 -15.03 -20.92 -23.43
N ASP A 119 -15.33 -20.76 -22.14
CA ASP A 119 -15.21 -19.54 -21.35
C ASP A 119 -13.73 -19.18 -21.05
N LYS A 120 -12.79 -20.11 -21.21
CA LYS A 120 -11.36 -19.91 -20.98
C LYS A 120 -10.52 -19.87 -22.27
N ALA A 121 -11.15 -19.84 -23.44
CA ALA A 121 -10.45 -19.86 -24.74
C ALA A 121 -9.45 -18.70 -24.90
N GLY A 122 -9.77 -17.51 -24.37
CA GLY A 122 -8.86 -16.36 -24.39
C GLY A 122 -7.62 -16.57 -23.52
N VAL A 123 -7.78 -17.18 -22.34
CA VAL A 123 -6.67 -17.50 -21.42
C VAL A 123 -5.75 -18.54 -22.05
N LEU A 124 -6.31 -19.59 -22.65
CA LEU A 124 -5.53 -20.62 -23.36
C LEU A 124 -4.73 -20.02 -24.52
N ALA A 125 -5.33 -19.14 -25.33
CA ALA A 125 -4.62 -18.45 -26.41
C ALA A 125 -3.50 -17.54 -25.86
N GLY A 126 -3.74 -16.87 -24.74
CA GLY A 126 -2.73 -16.08 -24.03
C GLY A 126 -1.54 -16.92 -23.57
N LEU A 127 -1.80 -18.06 -22.91
CA LEU A 127 -0.76 -18.99 -22.46
C LEU A 127 0.07 -19.54 -23.63
N GLN A 128 -0.59 -19.93 -24.73
CA GLN A 128 0.09 -20.42 -25.93
C GLN A 128 0.95 -19.33 -26.60
N GLY A 129 0.43 -18.10 -26.69
CA GLY A 129 1.17 -16.95 -27.20
C GLY A 129 2.40 -16.62 -26.35
N PHE A 130 2.24 -16.61 -25.03
CA PHE A 130 3.33 -16.44 -24.08
C PHE A 130 4.37 -17.57 -24.22
N ALA A 131 3.95 -18.84 -24.23
CA ALA A 131 4.82 -19.99 -24.37
C ALA A 131 5.70 -19.92 -25.64
N SER A 132 5.10 -19.49 -26.76
CA SER A 132 5.80 -19.32 -28.04
C SER A 132 6.95 -18.32 -27.93
N ALA A 133 6.74 -17.21 -27.21
CA ALA A 133 7.77 -16.20 -27.00
C ALA A 133 8.81 -16.61 -25.94
N ALA A 134 8.34 -17.08 -24.78
CA ALA A 134 9.17 -17.45 -23.63
C ALA A 134 10.11 -18.63 -23.92
N PHE A 135 9.68 -19.57 -24.76
CA PHE A 135 10.45 -20.78 -25.10
C PHE A 135 11.03 -20.75 -26.52
N ALA A 136 11.11 -19.57 -27.14
CA ALA A 136 11.66 -19.40 -28.49
C ALA A 136 13.15 -19.79 -28.57
N SER A 137 13.88 -19.73 -27.45
CA SER A 137 15.26 -20.19 -27.35
C SER A 137 15.56 -20.74 -25.95
N PRO A 138 16.56 -21.64 -25.81
CA PRO A 138 17.02 -22.10 -24.49
C PRO A 138 17.49 -20.97 -23.58
N GLY A 139 17.99 -19.86 -24.16
CA GLY A 139 18.37 -18.66 -23.43
C GLY A 139 17.17 -17.98 -22.77
N HIS A 140 16.09 -17.74 -23.52
CA HIS A 140 14.87 -17.14 -22.96
C HIS A 140 14.24 -18.02 -21.88
N GLU A 141 14.21 -19.33 -22.10
CA GLU A 141 13.68 -20.28 -21.12
C GLU A 141 14.50 -20.27 -19.82
N ALA A 142 15.84 -20.26 -19.92
CA ALA A 142 16.72 -20.19 -18.75
C ALA A 142 16.61 -18.86 -17.99
N GLU A 143 16.46 -17.74 -18.68
CA GLU A 143 16.24 -16.42 -18.08
C GLU A 143 14.90 -16.37 -17.32
N MET A 144 13.84 -16.94 -17.89
CA MET A 144 12.52 -17.05 -17.26
C MET A 144 12.55 -17.97 -16.03
N GLU A 145 13.14 -19.17 -16.14
CA GLU A 145 13.27 -20.09 -15.01
C GLU A 145 14.09 -19.48 -13.87
N LEU A 146 15.16 -18.76 -14.20
CA LEU A 146 15.98 -18.09 -13.18
C LEU A 146 15.23 -16.93 -12.53
N SER A 147 14.46 -16.15 -13.30
CA SER A 147 13.59 -15.09 -12.76
C SER A 147 12.59 -15.64 -11.75
N LEU A 148 11.93 -16.76 -12.09
CA LEU A 148 10.97 -17.43 -11.20
C LEU A 148 11.63 -18.00 -9.93
N ALA A 149 12.87 -18.47 -10.04
CA ALA A 149 13.64 -18.99 -8.91
C ALA A 149 14.41 -17.91 -8.13
N TRP A 150 14.39 -16.65 -8.60
CA TRP A 150 15.27 -15.60 -8.07
C TRP A 150 15.00 -15.29 -6.60
N GLY A 151 13.72 -15.35 -6.18
CA GLY A 151 13.32 -15.17 -4.79
C GLY A 151 13.99 -16.16 -3.82
N ALA A 152 14.36 -17.36 -4.27
CA ALA A 152 15.10 -18.31 -3.43
C ALA A 152 16.55 -17.86 -3.16
N ILE A 153 17.17 -17.17 -4.13
CA ILE A 153 18.51 -16.57 -3.97
C ILE A 153 18.44 -15.39 -3.00
N GLU A 154 17.39 -14.58 -3.15
CA GLU A 154 17.09 -13.46 -2.26
C GLU A 154 16.92 -13.93 -0.80
N ASP A 155 16.20 -15.02 -0.58
CA ASP A 155 16.08 -15.63 0.75
C ASP A 155 17.43 -16.09 1.31
N CYS A 156 18.27 -16.73 0.48
CA CYS A 156 19.61 -17.13 0.91
C CYS A 156 20.46 -15.92 1.31
N LEU A 157 20.34 -14.78 0.60
CA LEU A 157 21.03 -13.55 0.96
C LEU A 157 20.55 -13.00 2.30
N LEU A 158 19.24 -13.00 2.54
CA LEU A 158 18.65 -12.58 3.80
C LEU A 158 19.08 -13.50 4.97
N ASP A 159 19.22 -14.80 4.72
CA ASP A 159 19.75 -15.78 5.68
C ASP A 159 21.23 -15.54 6.01
N GLN A 160 22.06 -15.18 5.02
CA GLN A 160 23.45 -14.77 5.28
C GLN A 160 23.54 -13.49 6.09
N LEU A 161 22.58 -12.59 5.91
CA LEU A 161 22.55 -11.28 6.55
C LEU A 161 22.09 -11.36 8.01
N ALA A 162 21.11 -12.22 8.31
CA ALA A 162 20.47 -12.31 9.63
C ALA A 162 21.44 -12.46 10.82
N PRO A 163 22.49 -13.31 10.78
CA PRO A 163 23.48 -13.43 11.85
C PRO A 163 24.25 -12.13 12.15
N PHE A 164 24.32 -11.20 11.20
CA PHE A 164 25.06 -9.94 11.31
C PHE A 164 24.14 -8.72 11.47
N SER A 165 22.83 -8.92 11.66
CA SER A 165 21.82 -7.86 11.73
C SER A 165 22.04 -6.83 12.86
N GLU A 166 22.84 -7.17 13.87
CA GLU A 166 23.21 -6.24 14.96
C GLU A 166 24.35 -5.29 14.59
N VAL A 167 25.21 -5.69 13.65
CA VAL A 167 26.43 -4.96 13.29
C VAL A 167 26.37 -4.33 11.92
N ILE A 168 25.50 -4.81 11.02
CA ILE A 168 25.36 -4.23 9.69
C ILE A 168 24.78 -2.82 9.77
N ALA A 169 25.50 -1.86 9.18
CA ALA A 169 25.10 -0.45 9.13
C ALA A 169 23.89 -0.27 8.20
N PHE A 170 22.71 -0.20 8.81
CA PHE A 170 21.42 -0.01 8.15
C PHE A 170 20.59 1.00 8.94
N ASN A 171 19.97 1.92 8.21
CA ASN A 171 18.94 2.82 8.72
C ASN A 171 17.77 2.78 7.74
N TRP A 172 16.54 3.03 8.19
CA TRP A 172 15.40 3.07 7.29
C TRP A 172 15.61 4.06 6.13
N GLY A 173 15.16 3.67 4.93
CA GLY A 173 15.15 4.52 3.75
C GLY A 173 14.34 5.81 3.97
N PRO A 174 14.50 6.86 3.12
CA PRO A 174 13.77 8.11 3.29
C PRO A 174 12.25 7.95 3.38
N GLN A 175 11.67 7.07 2.57
CA GLN A 175 10.22 6.84 2.53
C GLN A 175 9.70 6.20 3.82
N GLU A 176 10.33 5.11 4.26
CA GLU A 176 9.94 4.43 5.50
C GLU A 176 10.22 5.29 6.74
N ARG A 177 11.29 6.11 6.74
CA ARG A 177 11.51 7.13 7.80
C ARG A 177 10.38 8.13 7.85
N LEU A 178 10.00 8.71 6.72
CA LEU A 178 8.89 9.65 6.66
C LEU A 178 7.58 9.01 7.15
N LYS A 179 7.28 7.78 6.73
CA LYS A 179 6.11 7.00 7.20
C LYS A 179 6.13 6.82 8.72
N ARG A 180 7.28 6.46 9.29
CA ARG A 180 7.46 6.27 10.74
C ARG A 180 7.37 7.58 11.52
N GLU A 181 7.96 8.65 11.02
CA GLU A 181 7.86 9.99 11.60
C GLU A 181 6.40 10.46 11.62
N LYS A 182 5.68 10.25 10.52
CA LYS A 182 4.24 10.50 10.40
C LYS A 182 3.43 9.69 11.41
N ALA A 183 3.71 8.39 11.56
CA ALA A 183 3.04 7.54 12.56
C ALA A 183 3.35 7.98 14.00
N ALA A 184 4.61 8.34 14.29
CA ALA A 184 5.03 8.83 15.60
C ALA A 184 4.36 10.18 15.93
N ALA A 185 4.18 11.07 14.95
CA ALA A 185 3.47 12.33 15.11
C ALA A 185 1.99 12.09 15.49
N VAL A 186 1.32 11.13 14.84
CA VAL A 186 -0.04 10.72 15.18
C VAL A 186 -0.13 10.22 16.62
N GLN A 187 0.77 9.31 17.03
CA GLN A 187 0.80 8.80 18.40
C GLN A 187 1.09 9.89 19.43
N SER A 188 2.03 10.79 19.13
CA SER A 188 2.33 11.94 19.99
C SER A 188 1.14 12.88 20.13
N ALA A 189 0.37 13.08 19.06
CA ALA A 189 -0.81 13.93 19.10
C ALA A 189 -1.93 13.28 19.93
N LEU A 190 -2.16 11.98 19.78
CA LEU A 190 -3.15 11.23 20.58
C LEU A 190 -2.81 11.19 22.07
N ALA A 191 -1.53 11.25 22.42
CA ALA A 191 -1.10 11.40 23.82
C ALA A 191 -1.37 12.80 24.39
N ALA A 192 -1.48 13.83 23.54
CA ALA A 192 -1.66 15.23 23.94
C ALA A 192 -3.11 15.71 23.89
N SER A 193 -3.91 15.18 22.97
CA SER A 193 -5.28 15.62 22.68
C SER A 193 -6.18 14.43 22.35
N SER A 194 -7.46 14.49 22.72
CA SER A 194 -8.43 13.50 22.28
C SER A 194 -8.85 13.71 20.83
N ALA A 195 -9.36 12.65 20.17
CA ALA A 195 -9.92 12.75 18.82
C ALA A 195 -11.03 13.83 18.73
N ILE A 196 -11.87 13.96 19.75
CA ILE A 196 -12.91 15.01 19.82
C ILE A 196 -12.29 16.40 19.76
N GLN A 197 -11.22 16.65 20.53
CA GLN A 197 -10.52 17.94 20.53
C GLN A 197 -9.87 18.21 19.18
N MET A 198 -9.27 17.20 18.55
CA MET A 198 -8.67 17.34 17.23
C MET A 198 -9.72 17.63 16.15
N LEU A 199 -10.87 16.96 16.18
CA LEU A 199 -11.96 17.22 15.26
C LEU A 199 -12.56 18.62 15.50
N ALA A 200 -12.76 19.01 16.76
CA ALA A 200 -13.26 20.34 17.11
C ALA A 200 -12.34 21.47 16.63
N ALA A 201 -11.02 21.23 16.59
CA ALA A 201 -10.03 22.22 16.17
C ALA A 201 -10.22 22.68 14.71
N PHE A 202 -10.82 21.86 13.83
CA PHE A 202 -11.14 22.28 12.47
C PHE A 202 -12.14 23.43 12.41
N PHE A 203 -13.10 23.49 13.34
CA PHE A 203 -14.13 24.53 13.36
C PHE A 203 -13.65 25.86 13.96
N THR A 204 -12.47 25.85 14.60
CA THR A 204 -11.86 27.03 15.23
C THR A 204 -10.62 27.53 14.49
N ASP A 205 -10.21 26.85 13.42
CA ASP A 205 -9.08 27.27 12.59
C ASP A 205 -9.51 28.44 11.70
N GLU A 206 -8.87 29.61 11.86
CA GLU A 206 -9.31 30.84 11.20
C GLU A 206 -8.91 30.92 9.72
N SER A 207 -7.86 30.20 9.32
CA SER A 207 -7.28 30.26 7.97
C SER A 207 -6.71 28.91 7.51
N PRO A 208 -7.51 27.82 7.52
CA PRO A 208 -7.02 26.52 7.12
C PRO A 208 -6.89 26.43 5.59
N HIS A 209 -5.81 25.78 5.13
CA HIS A 209 -5.54 25.58 3.72
C HIS A 209 -5.19 24.13 3.42
N VAL A 210 -5.75 23.58 2.35
CA VAL A 210 -5.25 22.34 1.76
C VAL A 210 -4.13 22.70 0.79
N LEU A 211 -3.00 22.01 0.92
CA LEU A 211 -1.94 22.05 -0.07
C LEU A 211 -2.26 21.03 -1.15
N ALA A 212 -2.33 21.46 -2.40
CA ALA A 212 -2.69 20.60 -3.52
C ALA A 212 -1.77 20.83 -4.72
N GLN A 213 -1.53 19.78 -5.51
CA GLN A 213 -0.69 19.87 -6.71
C GLN A 213 -1.31 19.09 -7.87
N ALA A 214 -0.96 19.46 -9.10
CA ALA A 214 -1.35 18.67 -10.26
C ALA A 214 -0.69 17.28 -10.19
N SER A 215 -1.46 16.26 -10.55
CA SER A 215 -1.00 14.88 -10.55
C SER A 215 -0.63 14.44 -11.96
N GLU A 216 0.45 13.69 -12.11
CA GLU A 216 0.85 13.07 -13.39
C GLU A 216 -0.17 12.01 -13.86
N TRP A 217 -1.04 11.55 -12.96
CA TRP A 217 -2.11 10.60 -13.25
C TRP A 217 -3.32 11.22 -13.97
N ASP A 218 -3.44 12.56 -13.99
CA ASP A 218 -4.54 13.23 -14.66
C ASP A 218 -4.26 13.40 -16.17
N ILE A 219 -5.14 12.85 -17.01
CA ILE A 219 -5.07 12.95 -18.47
C ILE A 219 -5.12 14.41 -18.98
N SER A 220 -5.57 15.35 -18.16
CA SER A 220 -5.72 16.78 -18.48
C SER A 220 -4.58 17.64 -17.93
N HIS A 221 -3.45 17.05 -17.49
CA HIS A 221 -2.34 17.79 -16.87
C HIS A 221 -1.46 18.60 -17.86
N GLU A 222 -1.68 18.53 -19.17
CA GLU A 222 -0.82 19.21 -20.16
C GLU A 222 -0.75 20.73 -19.90
N GLY A 223 0.42 21.21 -19.46
CA GLY A 223 0.67 22.62 -19.10
C GLY A 223 0.42 23.00 -17.64
N ALA A 224 0.06 22.05 -16.77
CA ALA A 224 -0.05 22.27 -15.33
C ALA A 224 1.34 22.39 -14.68
N THR A 225 1.47 23.31 -13.72
CA THR A 225 2.72 23.48 -12.94
C THR A 225 2.86 22.35 -11.91
N ALA A 226 4.08 21.92 -11.65
CA ALA A 226 4.38 21.01 -10.53
C ALA A 226 4.39 21.72 -9.16
N ASP A 227 4.09 23.02 -9.12
CA ASP A 227 4.09 23.81 -7.90
C ASP A 227 2.91 23.42 -6.99
N VAL A 228 3.17 23.39 -5.69
CA VAL A 228 2.13 23.22 -4.67
C VAL A 228 1.33 24.50 -4.54
N VAL A 229 0.02 24.39 -4.67
CA VAL A 229 -0.96 25.47 -4.55
C VAL A 229 -1.62 25.38 -3.17
N SER A 230 -1.74 26.52 -2.49
CA SER A 230 -2.46 26.63 -1.22
C SER A 230 -3.91 27.02 -1.49
N ILE A 231 -4.85 26.17 -1.07
CA ILE A 231 -6.28 26.32 -1.35
C ILE A 231 -7.01 26.59 -0.03
N PRO A 232 -7.63 27.77 0.15
CA PRO A 232 -8.38 28.07 1.36
C PRO A 232 -9.57 27.13 1.48
N VAL A 233 -9.75 26.56 2.66
CA VAL A 233 -10.86 25.65 2.96
C VAL A 233 -11.59 26.05 4.23
N GLN A 234 -12.71 25.41 4.50
CA GLN A 234 -13.52 25.62 5.70
C GLN A 234 -14.04 24.28 6.23
N ALA A 235 -14.52 24.30 7.47
CA ALA A 235 -15.18 23.18 8.10
C ALA A 235 -16.54 23.60 8.66
N PHE A 236 -17.55 22.75 8.51
CA PHE A 236 -18.91 22.98 8.98
C PHE A 236 -19.41 21.78 9.77
N GLY A 237 -19.99 22.00 10.94
CA GLY A 237 -20.61 20.92 11.70
C GLY A 237 -21.05 21.37 13.09
N PRO A 238 -21.61 20.45 13.89
CA PRO A 238 -22.59 19.44 13.48
C PRO A 238 -23.98 20.09 13.21
N LYS A 239 -24.86 19.41 12.46
CA LYS A 239 -26.20 19.94 12.10
C LYS A 239 -27.35 19.41 12.98
N SER A 240 -27.14 18.31 13.69
CA SER A 240 -28.15 17.68 14.55
C SER A 240 -27.52 17.08 15.81
N ALA A 241 -28.36 16.74 16.79
CA ALA A 241 -27.94 15.96 17.95
C ALA A 241 -27.79 14.49 17.58
N PHE A 242 -26.89 13.78 18.25
CA PHE A 242 -26.69 12.35 18.01
C PHE A 242 -27.93 11.53 18.41
N PRO A 243 -28.48 10.66 17.53
CA PRO A 243 -29.69 9.90 17.82
C PRO A 243 -29.51 8.91 18.98
N ALA A 244 -30.46 8.89 19.93
CA ALA A 244 -30.38 8.05 21.12
C ALA A 244 -30.37 6.54 20.82
N HIS A 245 -31.01 6.10 19.73
CA HIS A 245 -31.00 4.69 19.33
C HIS A 245 -29.60 4.25 18.90
N TRP A 246 -28.87 5.07 18.15
CA TRP A 246 -27.46 4.81 17.80
C TRP A 246 -26.55 4.81 19.01
N ALA A 247 -26.77 5.71 19.98
CA ALA A 247 -26.02 5.69 21.23
C ALA A 247 -26.19 4.36 22.01
N LEU A 248 -27.43 3.86 22.07
CA LEU A 248 -27.73 2.55 22.66
C LEU A 248 -27.12 1.40 21.87
N GLU A 249 -27.18 1.46 20.54
CA GLU A 249 -26.65 0.41 19.66
C GLU A 249 -25.13 0.31 19.77
N LEU A 250 -24.41 1.41 19.51
CA LEU A 250 -22.95 1.42 19.60
C LEU A 250 -22.45 1.09 21.01
N GLY A 251 -23.21 1.43 22.05
CA GLY A 251 -22.90 1.09 23.44
C GLY A 251 -22.85 -0.41 23.73
N LYS A 252 -23.40 -1.27 22.87
CA LYS A 252 -23.30 -2.73 22.99
C LYS A 252 -21.95 -3.27 22.51
N HIS A 253 -21.22 -2.50 21.70
CA HIS A 253 -19.99 -2.94 21.04
C HIS A 253 -18.79 -2.14 21.54
N PRO A 254 -17.88 -2.75 22.34
CA PRO A 254 -16.66 -2.07 22.78
C PRO A 254 -15.81 -1.52 21.63
N ALA A 255 -15.84 -2.20 20.48
CA ALA A 255 -15.19 -1.79 19.23
C ALA A 255 -15.65 -0.41 18.71
N ALA A 256 -16.88 0.01 19.02
CA ALA A 256 -17.44 1.29 18.59
C ALA A 256 -17.25 2.43 19.62
N ALA A 257 -16.55 2.18 20.73
CA ALA A 257 -16.49 3.13 21.84
C ALA A 257 -15.91 4.51 21.45
N GLN A 258 -14.87 4.53 20.61
CA GLN A 258 -14.25 5.77 20.13
C GLN A 258 -15.18 6.53 19.18
N LEU A 259 -15.82 5.83 18.23
CA LEU A 259 -16.81 6.41 17.32
C LEU A 259 -17.97 7.04 18.11
N LEU A 260 -18.52 6.30 19.09
CA LEU A 260 -19.58 6.78 19.97
C LEU A 260 -19.16 8.02 20.75
N ALA A 261 -17.94 8.04 21.31
CA ALA A 261 -17.43 9.17 22.07
C ALA A 261 -17.37 10.45 21.20
N VAL A 262 -16.92 10.34 19.95
CA VAL A 262 -16.87 11.46 19.02
C VAL A 262 -18.25 11.89 18.55
N TYR A 263 -19.06 10.96 18.07
CA TYR A 263 -20.38 11.26 17.52
C TYR A 263 -21.37 11.80 18.55
N SER A 264 -21.22 11.43 19.83
CA SER A 264 -22.00 12.00 20.94
C SER A 264 -21.80 13.51 21.10
N GLN A 265 -20.68 14.05 20.59
CA GLN A 265 -20.38 15.49 20.62
C GLN A 265 -20.54 16.14 19.24
N ILE A 266 -20.15 15.43 18.18
CA ILE A 266 -20.08 15.94 16.81
C ILE A 266 -20.77 14.93 15.88
N ASN A 267 -22.09 15.06 15.71
CA ASN A 267 -22.87 14.22 14.80
C ASN A 267 -22.78 14.76 13.36
N GLY A 268 -21.74 14.33 12.66
CA GLY A 268 -21.46 14.69 11.29
C GLY A 268 -20.81 16.07 11.10
N ALA A 269 -20.08 16.20 10.00
CA ALA A 269 -19.35 17.41 9.62
C ALA A 269 -19.01 17.39 8.13
N ALA A 270 -18.89 18.56 7.51
CA ALA A 270 -18.26 18.73 6.22
C ALA A 270 -16.90 19.41 6.44
N LEU A 271 -15.82 18.78 5.99
CA LEU A 271 -14.45 19.22 6.21
C LEU A 271 -13.77 19.52 4.87
N PHE A 272 -12.79 20.43 4.91
CA PHE A 272 -11.99 20.84 3.75
C PHE A 272 -12.84 21.38 2.58
N CYS A 273 -13.90 22.12 2.88
CA CYS A 273 -14.81 22.67 1.89
C CYS A 273 -14.25 23.94 1.24
N THR A 274 -14.33 24.05 -0.09
CA THR A 274 -14.01 25.30 -0.80
C THR A 274 -15.22 26.22 -0.95
N ASP A 275 -16.44 25.69 -0.85
CA ASP A 275 -17.69 26.46 -0.86
C ASP A 275 -18.56 26.11 0.37
N PRO A 276 -18.89 27.08 1.25
CA PRO A 276 -19.75 26.88 2.42
C PRO A 276 -21.19 26.46 2.11
N HIS A 277 -21.64 26.66 0.88
CA HIS A 277 -23.00 26.39 0.45
C HIS A 277 -23.14 25.12 -0.39
N ASP A 278 -22.02 24.45 -0.67
CA ASP A 278 -22.00 23.20 -1.44
C ASP A 278 -21.22 22.12 -0.70
N THR A 279 -21.94 21.11 -0.18
CA THR A 279 -21.33 19.96 0.47
C THR A 279 -20.58 19.05 -0.50
N PHE A 280 -20.83 19.16 -1.81
CA PHE A 280 -20.04 18.48 -2.83
C PHE A 280 -18.62 19.04 -2.94
N SER A 281 -18.38 20.25 -2.45
CA SER A 281 -17.05 20.86 -2.36
C SER A 281 -16.21 20.34 -1.18
N ALA A 282 -16.77 19.52 -0.30
CA ALA A 282 -16.06 18.99 0.86
C ALA A 282 -15.02 17.95 0.45
N GLY A 283 -13.81 18.03 1.01
CA GLY A 283 -12.83 16.94 0.89
C GLY A 283 -13.24 15.70 1.72
N LEU A 284 -14.00 15.89 2.81
CA LEU A 284 -14.56 14.78 3.57
C LEU A 284 -15.89 15.18 4.21
N LEU A 285 -16.90 14.33 4.05
CA LEU A 285 -18.11 14.35 4.85
C LEU A 285 -18.00 13.29 5.94
N LEU A 286 -18.01 13.69 7.20
CA LEU A 286 -18.41 12.81 8.28
C LEU A 286 -19.94 12.75 8.24
N LEU A 287 -20.48 11.60 7.88
CA LEU A 287 -21.91 11.38 7.73
C LEU A 287 -22.58 11.49 9.10
N PRO A 288 -23.66 12.28 9.23
CA PRO A 288 -24.49 12.24 10.43
C PRO A 288 -25.12 10.85 10.56
N ALA A 289 -25.33 10.38 11.79
CA ALA A 289 -25.74 9.01 12.06
C ALA A 289 -27.11 8.63 11.47
N GLU A 290 -27.94 9.63 11.20
CA GLU A 290 -29.20 9.47 10.47
C GLU A 290 -29.03 8.94 9.04
N GLN A 291 -27.83 9.00 8.47
CA GLN A 291 -27.51 8.53 7.11
C GLN A 291 -26.76 7.19 7.09
N TRP A 292 -26.39 6.62 8.25
CA TRP A 292 -25.55 5.42 8.28
C TRP A 292 -26.25 4.18 7.71
N ASP A 293 -27.56 4.04 7.91
CA ASP A 293 -28.31 2.89 7.38
C ASP A 293 -28.37 2.93 5.84
N GLU A 294 -28.71 4.10 5.25
CA GLU A 294 -28.73 4.30 3.80
C GLU A 294 -27.34 4.10 3.20
N ALA A 295 -26.31 4.68 3.82
CA ALA A 295 -24.92 4.49 3.38
C ALA A 295 -24.48 3.01 3.46
N ARG A 296 -24.96 2.25 4.46
CA ARG A 296 -24.64 0.83 4.59
C ARG A 296 -25.31 0.02 3.49
N GLU A 297 -26.57 0.33 3.15
CA GLU A 297 -27.26 -0.29 2.01
C GLU A 297 -26.50 -0.04 0.71
N GLU A 298 -26.07 1.21 0.44
CA GLU A 298 -25.26 1.54 -0.74
C GLU A 298 -23.95 0.74 -0.80
N VAL A 299 -23.23 0.64 0.32
CA VAL A 299 -21.97 -0.13 0.39
C VAL A 299 -22.21 -1.61 0.09
N LEU A 300 -23.23 -2.21 0.70
CA LEU A 300 -23.56 -3.63 0.50
C LEU A 300 -23.99 -3.92 -0.95
N ASP A 301 -24.81 -3.04 -1.52
CA ASP A 301 -25.26 -3.16 -2.91
C ASP A 301 -24.07 -3.06 -3.87
N TRP A 302 -23.16 -2.09 -3.66
CA TRP A 302 -21.98 -1.92 -4.50
C TRP A 302 -21.03 -3.13 -4.41
N LEU A 303 -20.70 -3.59 -3.20
CA LEU A 303 -19.82 -4.74 -3.00
C LEU A 303 -20.38 -5.99 -3.65
N THR A 304 -21.68 -6.24 -3.49
CA THR A 304 -22.37 -7.38 -4.10
C THR A 304 -22.36 -7.30 -5.63
N ALA A 305 -22.54 -6.10 -6.18
CA ALA A 305 -22.64 -5.90 -7.63
C ALA A 305 -21.30 -5.80 -8.36
N VAL A 306 -20.21 -5.48 -7.66
CA VAL A 306 -18.91 -5.20 -8.27
C VAL A 306 -17.84 -6.17 -7.78
N ASP A 307 -17.53 -6.15 -6.49
CA ASP A 307 -16.40 -6.92 -5.93
C ASP A 307 -16.71 -8.41 -5.79
N PHE A 308 -17.95 -8.74 -5.40
CA PHE A 308 -18.43 -10.09 -5.14
C PHE A 308 -19.48 -10.54 -6.15
N GLN A 309 -19.48 -9.96 -7.36
CA GLN A 309 -20.50 -10.26 -8.38
C GLN A 309 -20.53 -11.73 -8.83
N ASP A 310 -19.37 -12.40 -8.80
CA ASP A 310 -19.23 -13.79 -9.24
C ASP A 310 -19.76 -14.77 -8.17
N ASP A 311 -19.57 -14.43 -6.88
CA ASP A 311 -20.13 -15.16 -5.75
C ASP A 311 -20.50 -14.22 -4.59
N PRO A 312 -21.74 -13.69 -4.57
CA PRO A 312 -22.22 -12.85 -3.48
C PRO A 312 -22.16 -13.50 -2.08
N SER A 313 -22.08 -14.83 -2.00
CA SER A 313 -21.98 -15.53 -0.73
C SER A 313 -20.57 -15.48 -0.12
N GLU A 314 -19.57 -15.04 -0.88
CA GLU A 314 -18.22 -14.77 -0.37
C GLU A 314 -18.10 -13.42 0.35
N LEU A 315 -19.11 -12.55 0.27
CA LEU A 315 -19.13 -11.29 1.01
C LEU A 315 -19.04 -11.57 2.53
N PRO A 316 -18.02 -11.09 3.24
CA PRO A 316 -17.85 -11.44 4.64
C PRO A 316 -18.99 -10.94 5.53
N ASP A 317 -19.54 -11.82 6.37
CA ASP A 317 -20.69 -11.51 7.26
C ASP A 317 -20.47 -10.26 8.12
N TRP A 318 -19.23 -10.01 8.55
CA TRP A 318 -18.89 -8.87 9.40
C TRP A 318 -19.13 -7.51 8.73
N VAL A 319 -19.18 -7.45 7.39
CA VAL A 319 -19.45 -6.21 6.63
C VAL A 319 -20.83 -5.65 6.99
N GLN A 320 -21.80 -6.51 7.28
CA GLN A 320 -23.15 -6.09 7.68
C GLN A 320 -23.16 -5.32 9.01
N SER A 321 -22.17 -5.55 9.87
CA SER A 321 -22.01 -4.85 11.15
C SER A 321 -21.35 -3.48 11.01
N ALA A 322 -20.79 -3.16 9.84
CA ALA A 322 -19.99 -1.97 9.69
C ALA A 322 -20.82 -0.70 9.59
N ILE A 323 -20.27 0.37 10.17
CA ILE A 323 -20.87 1.69 10.22
C ILE A 323 -20.12 2.60 9.22
N PRO A 324 -20.72 2.95 8.07
CA PRO A 324 -20.15 3.94 7.16
C PRO A 324 -20.31 5.32 7.80
N PHE A 325 -19.21 5.86 8.31
CA PHE A 325 -19.22 7.13 9.04
C PHE A 325 -18.69 8.28 8.20
N GLY A 326 -17.98 8.00 7.10
CA GLY A 326 -17.36 9.04 6.28
C GLY A 326 -17.51 8.77 4.80
N LYS A 327 -17.62 9.83 4.01
CA LYS A 327 -17.69 9.77 2.56
C LYS A 327 -16.91 10.91 1.94
N ILE A 328 -16.26 10.60 0.84
CA ILE A 328 -15.72 11.58 -0.09
C ILE A 328 -16.81 11.89 -1.13
N PRO A 329 -17.31 13.15 -1.23
CA PRO A 329 -18.29 13.49 -2.25
C PRO A 329 -17.82 13.13 -3.67
N GLY A 330 -18.71 12.53 -4.45
CA GLY A 330 -18.40 12.09 -5.81
C GLY A 330 -17.70 10.72 -5.90
N ASP A 331 -17.22 10.17 -4.78
CA ASP A 331 -16.66 8.82 -4.73
C ASP A 331 -17.72 7.78 -4.33
N ALA A 332 -17.54 6.56 -4.81
CA ALA A 332 -18.37 5.42 -4.43
C ALA A 332 -17.94 4.80 -3.09
N SER A 333 -16.75 5.14 -2.60
CA SER A 333 -16.14 4.55 -1.43
C SER A 333 -16.56 5.24 -0.14
N TYR A 334 -16.72 4.45 0.91
CA TYR A 334 -17.07 4.91 2.24
C TYR A 334 -15.99 4.56 3.26
N TRP A 335 -15.68 5.52 4.14
CA TRP A 335 -14.95 5.25 5.36
C TRP A 335 -15.88 4.59 6.37
N MET A 336 -15.49 3.42 6.86
CA MET A 336 -16.34 2.56 7.67
C MET A 336 -15.60 1.96 8.86
N LEU A 337 -16.38 1.61 9.89
CA LEU A 337 -15.90 0.95 11.10
C LEU A 337 -16.77 -0.29 11.39
N PRO A 338 -16.26 -1.51 11.18
CA PRO A 338 -16.89 -2.75 11.64
C PRO A 338 -17.01 -2.76 13.15
N VAL A 339 -18.16 -3.20 13.68
CA VAL A 339 -18.36 -3.37 15.13
C VAL A 339 -18.26 -4.84 15.58
N GLU A 340 -18.21 -5.76 14.62
CA GLU A 340 -18.03 -7.20 14.82
C GLU A 340 -16.96 -7.77 13.86
N GLY A 341 -16.54 -9.01 14.13
CA GLY A 341 -15.59 -9.74 13.28
C GLY A 341 -14.11 -9.40 13.47
N PRO A 342 -13.22 -9.89 12.59
CA PRO A 342 -11.76 -9.74 12.72
C PRO A 342 -11.26 -8.30 12.55
N TYR A 343 -12.07 -7.43 11.95
CA TYR A 343 -11.79 -6.01 11.75
C TYR A 343 -12.55 -5.09 12.72
N ALA A 344 -13.21 -5.65 13.75
CA ALA A 344 -13.95 -4.86 14.73
C ALA A 344 -13.10 -3.74 15.33
N GLY A 345 -13.58 -2.50 15.23
CA GLY A 345 -12.95 -1.30 15.76
C GLY A 345 -11.89 -0.67 14.88
N LYS A 346 -11.52 -1.31 13.76
CA LYS A 346 -10.59 -0.78 12.77
C LYS A 346 -11.32 0.11 11.77
N VAL A 347 -10.58 0.95 11.05
CA VAL A 347 -11.12 1.82 9.99
C VAL A 347 -10.65 1.34 8.62
N LEU A 348 -11.63 1.20 7.73
CA LEU A 348 -11.48 0.69 6.37
C LEU A 348 -12.10 1.67 5.37
N LEU A 349 -11.66 1.59 4.12
CA LEU A 349 -12.29 2.17 2.94
C LEU A 349 -12.97 1.05 2.15
N SER A 350 -14.30 1.17 1.95
CA SER A 350 -15.16 0.06 1.50
C SER A 350 -14.67 -0.67 0.25
N ASN A 351 -14.26 0.04 -0.79
CA ASN A 351 -14.02 -0.53 -2.12
C ASN A 351 -12.63 -1.18 -2.25
N ASP A 352 -11.69 -0.78 -1.39
CA ASP A 352 -10.31 -1.27 -1.45
C ASP A 352 -10.07 -2.36 -0.41
N ASP A 353 -10.51 -2.12 0.83
CA ASP A 353 -9.98 -2.84 1.97
C ASP A 353 -10.79 -4.09 2.31
N ILE A 354 -12.07 -4.16 1.92
CA ILE A 354 -12.93 -5.32 2.19
C ILE A 354 -12.48 -6.52 1.35
N SER A 355 -12.37 -6.34 0.03
CA SER A 355 -11.94 -7.39 -0.89
C SER A 355 -10.47 -7.78 -0.68
N ALA A 356 -9.63 -6.84 -0.25
CA ALA A 356 -8.25 -7.11 0.10
C ALA A 356 -8.06 -7.72 1.51
N GLU A 357 -9.12 -7.79 2.33
CA GLU A 357 -9.06 -8.17 3.74
C GLU A 357 -7.97 -7.40 4.52
N THR A 358 -8.00 -6.08 4.43
CA THR A 358 -7.03 -5.21 5.12
C THR A 358 -7.72 -4.09 5.91
N PHE A 359 -6.94 -3.18 6.48
CA PHE A 359 -7.44 -1.98 7.15
C PHE A 359 -6.41 -0.85 7.04
N ARG A 360 -6.87 0.40 7.05
CA ARG A 360 -5.99 1.58 6.92
C ARG A 360 -5.55 2.11 8.26
N TYR A 361 -6.45 2.09 9.25
CA TYR A 361 -6.17 2.58 10.60
C TYR A 361 -6.60 1.57 11.65
N ALA A 362 -5.78 1.42 12.67
CA ALA A 362 -6.00 0.46 13.74
C ALA A 362 -7.26 0.78 14.56
N ASP A 363 -7.66 2.04 14.62
CA ASP A 363 -8.81 2.52 15.36
C ASP A 363 -9.31 3.91 14.87
N PHE A 364 -10.47 4.35 15.38
CA PHE A 364 -11.12 5.59 14.97
C PHE A 364 -10.36 6.84 15.44
N ASP A 365 -9.75 6.80 16.62
CA ASP A 365 -8.96 7.92 17.13
C ASP A 365 -7.72 8.17 16.23
N THR A 366 -7.06 7.09 15.79
CA THR A 366 -5.95 7.14 14.83
C THR A 366 -6.39 7.73 13.49
N PHE A 367 -7.60 7.41 13.02
CA PHE A 367 -8.18 8.04 11.82
C PHE A 367 -8.33 9.56 11.99
N ILE A 368 -8.95 10.02 13.09
CA ILE A 368 -9.17 11.46 13.34
C ILE A 368 -7.85 12.21 13.54
N ALA A 369 -6.88 11.61 14.24
CA ALA A 369 -5.55 12.21 14.40
C ALA A 369 -4.79 12.30 13.07
N THR A 370 -4.90 11.28 12.23
CA THR A 370 -4.33 11.31 10.87
C THR A 370 -5.04 12.39 10.04
N LEU A 371 -6.36 12.49 10.12
CA LEU A 371 -7.14 13.53 9.42
C LEU A 371 -6.67 14.93 9.77
N ARG A 372 -6.31 15.19 11.04
CA ARG A 372 -5.83 16.50 11.48
C ARG A 372 -4.41 16.82 11.03
N LEU A 373 -3.52 15.83 11.07
CA LEU A 373 -2.09 16.06 10.84
C LEU A 373 -1.68 15.87 9.38
N GLN A 374 -2.37 14.97 8.69
CA GLN A 374 -2.01 14.45 7.36
C GLN A 374 -3.30 14.11 6.58
N PRO A 375 -4.21 15.08 6.37
CA PRO A 375 -5.47 14.81 5.71
C PRO A 375 -5.30 14.23 4.31
N GLU A 376 -4.19 14.50 3.61
CA GLU A 376 -3.90 13.92 2.31
C GLU A 376 -3.92 12.38 2.31
N ALA A 377 -3.61 11.74 3.45
CA ALA A 377 -3.69 10.29 3.59
C ALA A 377 -5.13 9.75 3.65
N ILE A 378 -6.13 10.61 3.84
CA ILE A 378 -7.55 10.27 3.92
C ILE A 378 -8.30 10.84 2.72
N ILE A 379 -8.19 12.14 2.47
CA ILE A 379 -8.86 12.80 1.35
C ILE A 379 -8.14 12.53 0.01
N GLY A 380 -6.92 12.00 0.02
CA GLY A 380 -6.25 11.50 -1.18
C GLY A 380 -6.56 10.03 -1.50
N SER A 381 -7.36 9.33 -0.69
CA SER A 381 -7.70 7.92 -0.92
C SER A 381 -8.85 7.72 -1.90
N GLY A 382 -9.60 8.77 -2.24
CA GLY A 382 -10.68 8.70 -3.23
C GLY A 382 -10.18 8.97 -4.65
N GLY A 383 -10.77 8.30 -5.64
CA GLY A 383 -10.45 8.47 -7.06
C GLY A 383 -10.97 9.78 -7.66
N TYR A 384 -11.84 10.50 -6.95
CA TYR A 384 -12.55 11.68 -7.46
C TYR A 384 -12.30 12.99 -6.71
N ILE A 385 -11.43 13.01 -5.69
CA ILE A 385 -11.10 14.29 -5.03
C ILE A 385 -10.11 15.06 -5.88
N SER A 386 -10.62 16.13 -6.47
CA SER A 386 -9.82 17.21 -6.99
C SER A 386 -10.32 18.57 -6.52
N TYR A 387 -9.38 19.42 -6.19
CA TYR A 387 -9.60 20.86 -6.12
C TYR A 387 -9.35 21.47 -7.48
N LEU A 388 -9.98 22.59 -7.79
CA LEU A 388 -9.76 23.26 -9.07
C LEU A 388 -8.64 24.29 -8.96
N SER A 389 -7.76 24.34 -9.97
CA SER A 389 -6.78 25.41 -10.13
C SER A 389 -7.46 26.78 -10.23
N GLU A 390 -6.69 27.85 -10.06
CA GLU A 390 -7.17 29.19 -10.40
C GLU A 390 -7.64 29.21 -11.87
N GLY A 391 -8.90 29.60 -12.09
CA GLY A 391 -9.54 29.57 -13.42
C GLY A 391 -10.05 28.20 -13.88
N GLY A 392 -10.01 27.16 -13.04
CA GLY A 392 -10.66 25.86 -13.28
C GLY A 392 -10.07 25.06 -14.45
N ARG A 393 -8.77 25.21 -14.73
CA ARG A 393 -8.14 24.61 -15.92
C ARG A 393 -7.74 23.15 -15.72
N PHE A 394 -7.38 22.76 -14.51
CA PHE A 394 -7.00 21.40 -14.15
C PHE A 394 -7.34 21.10 -12.70
N ASN A 395 -7.39 19.80 -12.42
CA ASN A 395 -7.57 19.23 -11.10
C ASN A 395 -6.26 19.26 -10.29
N LEU A 396 -6.39 19.51 -9.00
CA LEU A 396 -5.32 19.53 -8.01
C LEU A 396 -5.64 18.52 -6.92
N TYR A 397 -4.67 17.71 -6.56
CA TYR A 397 -4.82 16.62 -5.59
C TYR A 397 -4.14 16.99 -4.28
N PRO A 398 -4.74 16.64 -3.13
CA PRO A 398 -4.20 17.01 -1.82
C PRO A 398 -2.85 16.36 -1.57
N VAL A 399 -1.90 17.14 -1.06
CA VAL A 399 -0.54 16.71 -0.69
C VAL A 399 -0.11 17.18 0.70
N GLY A 400 -0.95 17.97 1.36
CA GLY A 400 -0.72 18.40 2.73
C GLY A 400 -1.79 19.37 3.20
N TYR A 401 -1.55 19.93 4.39
CA TYR A 401 -2.50 20.83 5.04
C TYR A 401 -1.79 21.80 5.96
N GLN A 402 -2.19 23.07 5.88
CA GLN A 402 -1.67 24.16 6.68
C GLN A 402 -2.77 24.70 7.57
N THR A 403 -2.38 25.02 8.81
CA THR A 403 -3.28 25.52 9.84
C THR A 403 -2.77 26.86 10.30
N SER A 404 -3.64 27.68 10.90
CA SER A 404 -3.21 28.97 11.45
C SER A 404 -2.12 28.80 12.53
N ALA A 405 -2.07 27.65 13.20
CA ALA A 405 -1.07 27.31 14.21
C ALA A 405 0.27 26.79 13.64
N ASN A 406 0.29 26.42 12.35
CA ASN A 406 1.47 25.90 11.65
C ASN A 406 1.43 26.36 10.18
N PRO A 407 1.79 27.64 9.93
CA PRO A 407 1.66 28.29 8.64
C PRO A 407 2.69 27.85 7.60
#